data_AF-A0A7V2MS99-F1
#
_entry.id   AF-A0A7V2MS99-F1
#
_cell.length_a   1.000
_cell.length_b   1.000
_cell.length_c   1.000
_cell.angle_alpha   90.00
_cell.angle_beta   90.00
_cell.angle_gamma   90.00
#
_symmetry.space_group_name_H-M   'P 1'
#
loop_
_entity.id
_entity.type
_entity.pdbx_description
1 polymer ?
#
loop_
_entity_poly.entity_id
_entity_poly.type
_entity_poly.pdbx_seq_one_letter_code
_entity_poly.pdbx_strand_id
1 'polypeptide(L)'
;QGTNAGFYDAFILKFSGSLTSTSESFISFIKIKSNQVIVKLNDNINGDYKVLTILGREIIRGKINNNEISFKVPSSGVYILRLKDKSLKIVVK
;
A
#
# COMPACT_ATOMS: atom_id res chain seq x y z
N GLN A 1 -32.64 -6.63 -8.29
CA GLN A 1 -31.34 -7.28 -8.56
C GLN A 1 -30.43 -6.95 -7.38
N GLY A 2 -30.36 -7.85 -6.40
CA GLY A 2 -29.53 -7.68 -5.21
C GLY A 2 -28.12 -8.18 -5.46
N THR A 3 -27.12 -7.38 -5.14
CA THR A 3 -25.75 -7.89 -4.97
C THR A 3 -25.56 -8.13 -3.48
N ASN A 4 -25.71 -9.39 -3.07
CA ASN A 4 -25.18 -9.91 -1.81
C ASN A 4 -23.64 -9.84 -1.86
N ALA A 5 -23.07 -8.65 -1.78
CA ALA A 5 -21.63 -8.48 -1.64
C ALA A 5 -21.27 -8.85 -0.19
N GLY A 6 -20.80 -10.08 0.01
CA GLY A 6 -20.17 -10.49 1.27
C GLY A 6 -18.93 -9.64 1.56
N PHE A 7 -18.56 -9.56 2.84
CA PHE A 7 -17.57 -8.68 3.49
C PHE A 7 -16.12 -8.64 2.92
N TYR A 8 -15.84 -9.38 1.84
CA TYR A 8 -14.54 -9.46 1.18
C TYR A 8 -14.59 -8.75 -0.18
N ASP A 9 -14.78 -7.44 -0.14
CA ASP A 9 -14.74 -6.48 -1.25
C ASP A 9 -13.75 -6.91 -2.36
N ALA A 10 -14.28 -7.09 -3.56
CA ALA A 10 -13.72 -7.88 -4.67
C ALA A 10 -12.46 -7.28 -5.35
N PHE A 11 -11.76 -6.36 -4.69
CA PHE A 11 -10.49 -5.78 -5.13
C PHE A 11 -9.27 -6.29 -4.34
N ILE A 12 -9.46 -7.03 -3.24
CA ILE A 12 -8.37 -7.64 -2.45
C ILE A 12 -8.27 -9.16 -2.72
N LEU A 13 -8.36 -9.62 -3.97
CA LEU A 13 -8.24 -11.07 -4.28
C LEU A 13 -7.63 -11.35 -5.65
N LYS A 14 -6.47 -10.78 -6.00
CA LYS A 14 -5.76 -11.16 -7.26
C LYS A 14 -4.26 -11.41 -7.17
N PHE A 15 -3.72 -11.75 -5.99
CA PHE A 15 -2.34 -12.29 -5.88
C PHE A 15 -2.22 -13.52 -4.96
N SER A 16 -3.32 -14.23 -4.68
CA SER A 16 -3.33 -15.44 -3.81
C SER A 16 -2.84 -16.72 -4.50
N GLY A 17 -1.94 -16.62 -5.49
CA GLY A 17 -1.44 -17.76 -6.27
C GLY A 17 -0.40 -18.65 -5.58
N SER A 18 -0.01 -18.36 -4.34
CA SER A 18 0.88 -19.22 -3.55
C SER A 18 0.72 -18.98 -2.05
N LEU A 19 -0.49 -19.21 -1.53
CA LEU A 19 -0.75 -19.22 -0.08
C LEU A 19 -0.37 -20.59 0.52
N THR A 20 0.93 -20.83 0.71
CA THR A 20 1.41 -21.78 1.71
C THR A 20 1.94 -20.98 2.90
N SER A 21 1.06 -20.80 3.90
CA SER A 21 1.33 -20.44 5.30
C SER A 21 2.08 -19.12 5.61
N THR A 22 1.40 -18.25 6.37
CA THR A 22 1.88 -17.02 7.04
C THR A 22 2.34 -15.87 6.14
N SER A 23 1.42 -15.22 5.43
CA SER A 23 1.59 -13.78 5.18
C SER A 23 0.57 -13.03 6.01
N GLU A 24 0.94 -12.59 7.20
CA GLU A 24 0.22 -11.49 7.83
C GLU A 24 0.17 -10.35 6.82
N SER A 25 -1.01 -9.73 6.65
CA SER A 25 -1.13 -8.56 5.78
C SER A 25 -0.08 -7.53 6.20
N PHE A 26 0.83 -7.15 5.31
CA PHE A 26 1.83 -6.12 5.61
C PHE A 26 1.20 -4.76 5.98
N ILE A 27 -0.07 -4.57 5.62
CA ILE A 27 -0.91 -3.42 5.96
C ILE A 27 -1.77 -3.77 7.17
N SER A 28 -1.70 -2.93 8.22
CA SER A 28 -2.59 -3.03 9.37
C SER A 28 -3.93 -2.35 9.10
N PHE A 29 -3.91 -1.11 8.60
CA PHE A 29 -5.12 -0.44 8.13
C PHE A 29 -4.86 0.66 7.11
N ILE A 30 -5.92 1.05 6.41
CA ILE A 30 -5.99 2.24 5.56
C ILE A 30 -7.12 3.13 6.08
N LYS A 31 -6.82 4.40 6.32
CA LYS A 31 -7.80 5.43 6.69
C LYS A 31 -7.77 6.55 5.67
N ILE A 32 -8.96 6.95 5.20
CA ILE A 32 -9.12 8.06 4.25
C ILE A 32 -10.01 9.12 4.89
N LYS A 33 -9.54 10.37 4.92
CA LYS A 33 -10.31 11.52 5.39
C LYS A 33 -10.15 12.66 4.40
N SER A 34 -11.24 13.01 3.70
CA SER A 34 -11.19 13.94 2.57
C SER A 34 -10.15 13.47 1.54
N ASN A 35 -9.11 14.26 1.29
CA ASN A 35 -8.04 13.90 0.39
C ASN A 35 -6.80 13.31 1.07
N GLN A 36 -6.80 13.16 2.41
CA GLN A 36 -5.70 12.55 3.15
C GLN A 36 -5.88 11.03 3.24
N VAL A 37 -4.83 10.29 2.90
CA VAL A 37 -4.71 8.85 3.03
C VAL A 37 -3.64 8.54 4.07
N ILE A 38 -3.97 7.68 5.03
CA ILE A 38 -3.06 7.18 6.05
C ILE A 38 -3.04 5.65 5.92
N VAL A 39 -1.86 5.09 5.74
CA VAL A 39 -1.63 3.64 5.71
C VAL A 39 -0.72 3.31 6.87
N LYS A 40 -1.18 2.43 7.77
CA LYS A 40 -0.32 1.84 8.80
C LYS A 40 0.11 0.44 8.39
N LEU A 41 1.36 0.12 8.68
CA LEU A 41 2.02 -1.14 8.36
C LEU A 41 2.16 -1.96 9.65
N ASN A 42 2.09 -3.29 9.53
CA ASN A 42 2.33 -4.18 10.67
C ASN A 42 3.83 -4.28 10.99
N ASP A 43 4.68 -4.30 9.96
CA ASP A 43 6.12 -4.45 10.09
C ASP A 43 6.87 -3.13 10.24
N ASN A 44 8.04 -3.19 10.90
CA ASN A 44 8.97 -2.06 11.01
C ASN A 44 9.74 -1.81 9.71
N ILE A 45 9.03 -1.30 8.71
CA ILE A 45 9.59 -0.98 7.39
C ILE A 45 10.15 0.44 7.43
N ASN A 46 11.47 0.54 7.33
CA ASN A 46 12.16 1.81 7.13
C ASN A 46 12.50 1.97 5.64
N GLY A 47 12.00 3.02 5.00
CA GLY A 47 12.16 3.16 3.55
C GLY A 47 11.54 4.42 2.96
N ASP A 48 11.62 4.49 1.64
CA ASP A 48 10.91 5.52 0.87
C ASP A 48 9.63 4.93 0.29
N TYR A 49 8.62 5.77 0.07
CA TYR A 49 7.42 5.39 -0.67
C TYR A 49 7.16 6.35 -1.83
N LYS A 50 6.43 5.85 -2.83
CA LYS A 50 5.94 6.62 -3.98
C LYS A 50 4.48 6.31 -4.21
N VAL A 51 3.72 7.32 -4.59
CA VAL A 51 2.34 7.16 -5.03
C VAL A 51 2.27 7.44 -6.51
N LEU A 52 1.68 6.51 -7.26
CA LEU A 52 1.53 6.60 -8.70
C LEU A 52 0.05 6.56 -9.09
N THR A 53 -0.28 7.15 -10.24
CA THR A 53 -1.56 6.90 -10.89
C THR A 53 -1.57 5.48 -11.50
N ILE A 54 -2.74 4.99 -11.92
CA ILE A 54 -2.85 3.72 -12.66
C ILE A 54 -2.05 3.70 -13.98
N LEU A 55 -1.70 4.87 -14.52
CA LEU A 55 -0.85 5.01 -15.71
C LEU A 55 0.65 5.01 -15.36
N GLY A 56 1.02 4.77 -14.10
CA GLY A 56 2.41 4.73 -13.65
C GLY A 56 3.06 6.10 -13.44
N ARG A 57 2.32 7.20 -13.51
CA ARG A 57 2.86 8.54 -13.24
C ARG A 57 3.00 8.75 -11.74
N GLU A 58 4.23 8.99 -11.27
CA GLU A 58 4.51 9.38 -9.88
C GLU A 58 3.88 10.75 -9.58
N ILE A 59 3.11 10.84 -8.50
CA ILE A 59 2.46 12.08 -8.04
C ILE A 59 2.96 12.52 -6.67
N ILE A 60 3.49 11.59 -5.85
CA ILE A 60 3.96 11.86 -4.50
C ILE A 60 5.17 10.95 -4.21
N ARG A 61 6.11 11.48 -3.44
CA ARG A 61 7.21 10.72 -2.84
C ARG A 61 7.35 11.12 -1.38
N GLY A 62 7.66 10.15 -0.52
CA GLY A 62 7.91 10.42 0.89
C GLY A 62 8.76 9.33 1.54
N LYS A 63 8.93 9.46 2.86
CA LYS A 63 9.58 8.46 3.71
C LYS A 63 8.57 7.82 4.63
N ILE A 64 8.74 6.53 4.91
CA ILE A 64 7.94 5.80 5.89
C ILE A 64 8.48 6.18 7.27
N ASN A 65 7.62 6.62 8.17
CA ASN A 65 7.99 7.02 9.53
C ASN A 65 7.10 6.29 10.53
N ASN A 66 7.69 5.61 11.51
CA ASN A 66 6.96 4.87 12.55
C ASN A 66 5.85 3.97 11.98
N ASN A 67 6.16 3.25 10.90
CA ASN A 67 5.24 2.34 10.20
C ASN A 67 3.99 3.03 9.63
N GLU A 68 4.01 4.36 9.49
CA GLU A 68 2.92 5.14 8.96
C GLU A 68 3.36 5.86 7.67
N ILE A 69 2.47 5.80 6.69
CA ILE A 69 2.56 6.53 5.43
C ILE A 69 1.35 7.45 5.36
N SER A 70 1.59 8.75 5.23
CA SER A 70 0.54 9.76 5.12
C SER A 70 0.79 10.64 3.91
N PHE A 71 -0.21 10.77 3.04
CA PHE A 71 -0.14 11.60 1.84
C PHE A 71 -1.51 12.13 1.44
N LYS A 72 -1.52 13.18 0.60
CA LYS A 72 -2.76 13.75 0.04
C LYS A 72 -2.90 13.41 -1.43
N VAL A 73 -4.04 12.85 -1.84
CA VAL A 73 -4.35 12.60 -3.24
C VAL A 73 -5.04 13.81 -3.89
N PRO A 74 -4.85 14.07 -5.19
CA PRO A 74 -5.44 15.24 -5.85
C PRO A 74 -6.94 15.09 -6.12
N SER A 75 -7.43 13.88 -6.31
CA SER A 75 -8.84 13.57 -6.61
C SER A 75 -9.20 12.16 -6.15
N SER A 76 -10.50 11.86 -6.05
CA SER A 76 -10.95 10.49 -5.87
C SER A 76 -10.54 9.63 -7.07
N GLY A 77 -10.03 8.43 -6.81
CA GLY A 77 -9.56 7.54 -7.86
C GLY A 77 -8.68 6.43 -7.34
N VAL A 78 -8.17 5.62 -8.25
CA VAL A 78 -7.26 4.50 -7.95
C VAL A 78 -5.81 4.99 -8.05
N TYR A 79 -5.03 4.67 -7.01
CA TYR A 79 -3.62 4.99 -6.93
C TYR A 79 -2.83 3.76 -6.51
N ILE A 80 -1.57 3.70 -6.94
CA ILE A 80 -0.62 2.64 -6.61
C ILE A 80 0.33 3.19 -5.57
N LEU A 81 0.36 2.59 -4.38
CA LEU A 81 1.38 2.86 -3.37
C LEU A 81 2.53 1.86 -3.57
N ARG A 82 3.71 2.37 -3.91
CA ARG A 82 4.92 1.56 -4.08
C ARG A 82 5.88 1.85 -2.94
N LEU A 83 6.24 0.81 -2.20
CA LEU A 83 7.24 0.88 -1.13
C LEU A 83 8.63 0.52 -1.68
N LYS A 84 9.66 1.23 -1.23
CA LYS A 84 11.06 0.91 -1.49
C LYS A 84 11.77 0.73 -0.16
N ASP A 85 12.00 -0.53 0.19
CA ASP A 85 12.84 -0.89 1.32
C ASP A 85 14.32 -0.59 0.99
N LYS A 86 15.03 0.03 1.94
CA LYS A 86 16.47 0.31 1.84
C LYS A 86 17.35 -0.79 2.44
N SER A 87 16.74 -1.78 3.08
CA SER A 87 17.43 -2.86 3.79
C SER A 87 18.16 -3.82 2.85
N LEU A 88 17.83 -3.82 1.55
CA LEU A 88 18.55 -4.59 0.53
C LEU A 88 19.77 -3.80 0.00
N LYS A 89 20.95 -4.03 0.60
CA LYS A 89 22.23 -3.67 -0.01
C LYS A 89 22.80 -4.90 -0.73
N ILE A 90 22.96 -4.81 -2.05
CA ILE A 90 23.79 -5.77 -2.78
C ILE A 90 25.24 -5.43 -2.48
N VAL A 91 25.94 -6.32 -1.76
CA VAL A 91 27.40 -6.24 -1.59
C VAL A 91 28.02 -7.01 -2.75
N VAL A 92 28.63 -6.30 -3.69
CA VAL A 92 29.52 -6.92 -4.69
C VAL A 92 30.90 -7.02 -4.03
N LYS A 93 31.42 -8.25 -3.91
CA LYS A 93 32.80 -8.52 -3.51
C LYS A 93 33.66 -8.71 -4.75
#